data_AF-A0A7W7KJ15-F1
#
_entry.id   AF-A0A7W7KJ15-F1
#
_cell.length_a   1.000
_cell.length_b   1.000
_cell.length_c   1.000
_cell.angle_alpha   90.00
_cell.angle_beta   90.00
_cell.angle_gamma   90.00
#
_symmetry.space_group_name_H-M   'P 1'
#
loop_
_entity.id
_entity.type
_entity.pdbx_description
1 polymer ?
#
loop_
_entity_poly.entity_id
_entity_poly.type
_entity_poly.pdbx_seq_one_letter_code
_entity_poly.pdbx_strand_id
1 'polypeptide(L)'
;MSERDRDYYWQQVRQQNQQKPPEDPQRNWRMLVKPLLWLLIPLLILAAGTALWRQPTSQLWLHERWVVLQARLGLAPAGVAPAPPASPYSDSPRKLAECIKPGNVIDDEVRACVKGYRPRTW
;
A
#
# COMPACT_ATOMS: atom_id res chain seq x y z
N MET A 1 24.69 -45.42 -45.88
CA MET A 1 23.46 -45.75 -45.14
C MET A 1 22.54 -46.46 -46.11
N SER A 2 22.09 -47.67 -45.80
CA SER A 2 21.23 -48.43 -46.73
C SER A 2 19.81 -47.84 -46.74
N GLU A 3 19.08 -47.93 -47.85
CA GLU A 3 17.69 -47.44 -47.90
C GLU A 3 16.80 -48.13 -46.86
N ARG A 4 17.13 -49.37 -46.51
CA ARG A 4 16.43 -50.20 -45.53
C ARG A 4 16.56 -49.64 -44.10
N ASP A 5 17.71 -49.04 -43.76
CA ASP A 5 17.90 -48.37 -42.45
C ASP A 5 17.07 -47.09 -42.35
N ARG A 6 16.91 -46.36 -43.47
CA ARG A 6 16.12 -45.14 -43.53
C ARG A 6 14.64 -45.44 -43.29
N ASP A 7 14.12 -46.50 -43.91
CA ASP A 7 12.72 -46.89 -43.73
C ASP A 7 12.43 -47.40 -42.31
N TYR A 8 13.37 -48.15 -41.73
CA TYR A 8 13.28 -48.60 -40.34
C TYR A 8 13.22 -47.43 -39.36
N TYR A 9 14.10 -46.45 -39.54
CA TYR A 9 14.11 -45.22 -38.73
C TYR A 9 12.77 -44.47 -38.81
N TRP A 10 12.22 -44.28 -40.02
CA TRP A 10 10.96 -43.56 -40.19
C TRP A 10 9.75 -44.31 -39.61
N GLN A 11 9.76 -45.63 -39.62
CA GLN A 11 8.73 -46.43 -38.95
C GLN A 11 8.79 -46.26 -37.43
N GLN A 12 9.99 -46.24 -36.86
CA GLN A 12 10.20 -46.08 -35.42
C GLN A 12 9.75 -44.68 -34.95
N VAL A 13 10.08 -43.64 -35.69
CA VAL A 13 9.63 -42.26 -35.42
C VAL A 13 8.10 -42.14 -35.47
N ARG A 14 7.45 -42.82 -36.43
CA ARG A 14 5.97 -42.83 -36.50
C ARG A 14 5.33 -43.53 -35.31
N GLN A 15 5.85 -44.68 -34.90
CA GLN A 15 5.34 -45.40 -33.73
C GLN A 15 5.52 -44.57 -32.46
N GLN A 16 6.67 -43.92 -32.30
CA GLN A 16 6.93 -43.05 -31.16
C GLN A 16 5.98 -41.84 -31.10
N ASN A 17 5.68 -41.22 -32.24
CA ASN A 17 4.72 -40.11 -32.31
C ASN A 17 3.27 -40.56 -32.07
N GLN A 18 2.89 -41.79 -32.46
CA GLN A 18 1.56 -42.35 -32.18
C GLN A 18 1.38 -42.75 -30.71
N GLN A 19 2.46 -43.14 -30.03
CA GLN A 19 2.44 -43.50 -28.60
C GLN A 19 2.48 -42.29 -27.68
N LYS A 20 2.81 -41.09 -28.19
CA LYS A 20 2.78 -39.88 -27.39
C LYS A 20 1.30 -39.55 -27.13
N PRO A 21 0.83 -39.61 -25.86
CA PRO A 21 -0.55 -39.24 -25.56
C PRO A 21 -0.75 -37.79 -26.04
N PRO A 22 -1.96 -37.44 -26.55
CA PRO A 22 -2.24 -36.06 -26.90
C PRO A 22 -1.92 -35.19 -25.69
N GLU A 23 -1.12 -34.13 -25.88
CA GLU A 23 -0.86 -33.17 -24.81
C GLU A 23 -2.21 -32.72 -24.26
N ASP A 24 -2.41 -32.91 -22.95
CA ASP A 24 -3.63 -32.48 -22.28
C ASP A 24 -3.90 -31.02 -22.67
N PRO A 25 -5.15 -30.67 -23.06
CA PRO A 25 -5.47 -29.31 -23.44
C PRO A 25 -5.22 -28.42 -22.21
N GLN A 26 -4.07 -27.74 -22.18
CA GLN A 26 -3.75 -26.76 -21.16
C GLN A 26 -4.88 -25.74 -21.16
N ARG A 27 -5.75 -25.86 -20.17
CA ARG A 27 -6.98 -25.11 -20.07
C ARG A 27 -6.57 -23.65 -19.86
N ASN A 28 -6.69 -22.85 -20.91
CA ASN A 28 -6.23 -21.47 -21.06
C ASN A 28 -6.95 -20.44 -20.13
N TRP A 29 -7.29 -20.79 -18.90
CA TRP A 29 -7.90 -19.88 -17.92
C TRP A 29 -7.03 -18.64 -17.66
N ARG A 30 -5.71 -18.79 -17.80
CA ARG A 30 -4.75 -17.68 -17.69
C ARG A 30 -4.96 -16.59 -18.77
N MET A 31 -5.55 -16.93 -19.92
CA MET A 31 -5.89 -15.96 -20.97
C MET A 31 -7.11 -15.10 -20.59
N LEU A 32 -8.03 -15.64 -19.78
CA LEU A 32 -9.23 -14.93 -19.32
C LEU A 32 -8.97 -14.08 -18.06
N VAL A 33 -7.98 -14.45 -17.25
CA VAL A 33 -7.62 -13.71 -16.02
C VAL A 33 -7.11 -12.30 -16.34
N LYS A 34 -6.31 -12.14 -17.41
CA LYS A 34 -5.78 -10.82 -17.81
C LYS A 34 -6.87 -9.79 -18.15
N PRO A 35 -7.82 -10.05 -19.07
CA PRO A 35 -8.89 -9.09 -19.35
C PRO A 35 -9.83 -8.91 -18.16
N LEU A 36 -10.08 -9.97 -17.38
CA LEU A 36 -10.89 -9.87 -16.17
C LEU A 36 -10.28 -8.91 -15.14
N LEU A 37 -8.98 -9.03 -14.87
CA LEU A 37 -8.25 -8.11 -13.99
C LEU A 37 -8.26 -6.68 -14.53
N TRP A 38 -8.10 -6.52 -15.84
CA TRP A 38 -8.10 -5.20 -16.48
C TRP A 38 -9.43 -4.46 -16.32
N LEU A 39 -10.55 -5.18 -16.23
CA LEU A 39 -11.87 -4.61 -15.92
C LEU A 39 -12.12 -4.45 -14.41
N LEU A 40 -11.68 -5.42 -13.60
CA LEU A 40 -11.90 -5.41 -12.15
C LEU A 40 -11.16 -4.28 -11.44
N ILE A 41 -9.92 -3.99 -11.85
CA ILE A 41 -9.09 -2.95 -11.24
C ILE A 41 -9.74 -1.55 -11.33
N PRO A 42 -10.09 -1.02 -12.53
CA PRO A 42 -10.72 0.29 -12.61
C PRO A 42 -12.11 0.31 -11.96
N LEU A 43 -12.87 -0.79 -12.03
CA LEU A 43 -14.15 -0.90 -11.34
C LEU A 43 -14.00 -0.78 -9.82
N LEU A 44 -13.01 -1.46 -9.23
CA LEU A 44 -12.71 -1.36 -7.80
C LEU A 44 -12.24 0.04 -7.41
N ILE A 45 -11.42 0.70 -8.24
CA ILE A 45 -10.98 2.06 -7.99
C ILE A 45 -12.16 3.04 -8.00
N LEU A 46 -13.08 2.91 -8.97
CA LEU A 46 -14.30 3.71 -9.03
C LEU A 46 -15.24 3.43 -7.85
N ALA A 47 -15.41 2.17 -7.46
CA ALA A 47 -16.22 1.79 -6.32
C ALA A 47 -15.63 2.33 -4.99
N ALA A 48 -14.32 2.20 -4.80
CA ALA A 48 -13.63 2.75 -3.64
C ALA A 48 -13.69 4.28 -3.62
N GLY A 49 -13.48 4.94 -4.77
CA GLY A 49 -13.58 6.40 -4.89
C GLY A 49 -14.97 6.92 -4.56
N THR A 50 -16.02 6.26 -5.06
CA THR A 50 -17.41 6.63 -4.75
C THR A 50 -17.80 6.34 -3.31
N ALA A 51 -17.32 5.24 -2.73
CA ALA A 51 -17.50 4.94 -1.31
C ALA A 51 -16.82 5.98 -0.41
N LEU A 52 -15.57 6.37 -0.75
CA LEU A 52 -14.86 7.43 -0.06
C LEU A 52 -15.61 8.76 -0.18
N TRP A 53 -16.18 9.06 -1.34
CA TRP A 53 -16.93 10.29 -1.58
C TRP A 53 -18.22 10.39 -0.76
N ARG A 54 -18.89 9.26 -0.51
CA ARG A 54 -20.10 9.20 0.32
C ARG A 54 -19.82 9.30 1.82
N GLN A 55 -18.58 9.08 2.26
CA GLN A 55 -18.19 9.18 3.67
C GLN A 55 -17.75 10.62 4.01
N PRO A 56 -18.48 11.35 4.86
CA PRO A 56 -18.13 12.74 5.18
C PRO A 56 -16.83 12.86 6.01
N THR A 57 -16.44 11.80 6.72
CA THR A 57 -15.23 11.76 7.55
C THR A 57 -13.94 11.69 6.74
N SER A 58 -13.97 11.08 5.54
CA SER A 58 -12.81 11.00 4.65
C SER A 58 -12.47 12.36 4.04
N GLN A 59 -13.48 13.19 3.79
CA GLN A 59 -13.35 14.53 3.23
C GLN A 59 -12.61 15.47 4.18
N LEU A 60 -12.90 15.41 5.48
CA LEU A 60 -12.19 16.21 6.50
C LEU A 60 -10.70 15.88 6.54
N TRP A 61 -10.36 14.59 6.58
CA TRP A 61 -8.97 14.14 6.58
C TRP A 61 -8.22 14.50 5.29
N LEU A 62 -8.88 14.36 4.13
CA LEU A 62 -8.32 14.79 2.86
C LEU A 62 -8.10 16.31 2.83
N HIS A 63 -9.02 17.09 3.37
CA HIS A 63 -8.92 18.55 3.42
C HIS A 63 -7.74 18.99 4.30
N GLU A 64 -7.57 18.42 5.50
CA GLU A 64 -6.43 18.71 6.38
C GLU A 64 -5.09 18.39 5.69
N ARG A 65 -4.97 17.22 5.06
CA ARG A 65 -3.73 16.83 4.36
C ARG A 65 -3.48 17.67 3.12
N TRP A 66 -4.53 18.06 2.40
CA TRP A 66 -4.45 18.93 1.24
C TRP A 66 -3.95 20.32 1.61
N VAL A 67 -4.47 20.92 2.70
CA VAL A 67 -4.03 22.22 3.21
C VAL A 67 -2.55 22.17 3.61
N VAL A 68 -2.11 21.11 4.31
CA VAL A 68 -0.68 20.93 4.65
C VAL A 68 0.19 20.82 3.40
N LEU A 69 -0.26 20.11 2.38
CA LEU A 69 0.47 19.94 1.13
C LEU A 69 0.54 21.26 0.33
N GLN A 70 -0.55 22.01 0.25
CA GLN A 70 -0.58 23.35 -0.35
C GLN A 70 0.36 24.32 0.38
N ALA A 71 0.38 24.29 1.71
CA ALA A 71 1.29 25.11 2.51
C ALA A 71 2.77 24.77 2.23
N ARG A 72 3.10 23.47 2.11
CA ARG A 72 4.45 23.01 1.74
C ARG A 72 4.86 23.42 0.32
N LEU A 73 3.90 23.47 -0.60
CA LEU A 73 4.11 23.90 -1.97
C LEU A 73 4.07 25.42 -2.16
N GLY A 74 3.83 26.19 -1.09
CA GLY A 74 3.74 27.66 -1.16
C GLY A 74 2.52 28.17 -1.95
N LEU A 75 1.53 27.30 -2.18
CA LEU A 75 0.31 27.59 -2.95
C LEU A 75 -0.84 28.13 -2.07
N ALA A 76 -0.58 28.38 -0.79
CA ALA A 76 -1.60 28.83 0.15
C ALA A 76 -2.02 30.29 -0.14
N PRO A 77 -3.32 30.60 -0.19
CA PRO A 77 -3.79 31.98 -0.30
C PRO A 77 -3.33 32.76 0.93
N ALA A 78 -2.91 34.01 0.72
CA ALA A 78 -2.22 34.90 1.68
C ALA A 78 -2.99 35.28 2.97
N GLY A 79 -4.06 34.55 3.33
CA GLY A 79 -4.93 34.85 4.47
C GLY A 79 -4.98 33.79 5.57
N VAL A 80 -4.37 32.60 5.40
CA VAL A 80 -4.33 31.60 6.48
C VAL A 80 -3.02 31.77 7.25
N ALA A 81 -3.14 32.29 8.47
CA ALA A 81 -2.03 32.46 9.40
C ALA A 81 -1.16 31.18 9.46
N PRO A 82 0.18 31.30 9.55
CA PRO A 82 1.07 30.16 9.56
C PRO A 82 0.64 29.20 10.67
N ALA A 83 0.51 27.92 10.33
CA ALA A 83 0.27 26.86 11.30
C ALA A 83 1.26 27.01 12.46
N PRO A 84 0.82 26.84 13.72
CA PRO A 84 1.73 26.89 14.85
C PRO A 84 2.86 25.88 14.59
N PRO A 85 4.13 26.23 14.91
CA PRO A 85 5.25 25.35 14.64
C PRO A 85 4.94 23.98 15.23
N ALA A 86 5.06 22.94 14.42
CA ALA A 86 4.85 21.55 14.85
C ALA A 86 5.67 21.35 16.13
N SER A 87 4.98 21.17 17.25
CA SER A 87 5.64 21.00 18.54
C SER A 87 6.56 19.79 18.40
N PRO A 88 7.86 19.88 18.76
CA PRO A 88 8.88 18.86 18.48
C PRO A 88 8.68 17.52 19.21
N TYR A 89 7.49 17.27 19.76
CA TYR A 89 7.12 16.12 20.59
C TYR A 89 5.84 15.41 20.11
N SER A 90 5.45 15.57 18.83
CA SER A 90 4.23 14.93 18.28
C SER A 90 4.33 13.41 18.09
N ASP A 91 5.54 12.84 18.14
CA ASP A 91 5.79 11.39 17.94
C ASP A 91 5.78 10.58 19.25
N SER A 92 5.43 11.21 20.37
CA SER A 92 5.34 10.56 21.68
C SER A 92 3.92 10.01 21.92
N PRO A 93 3.76 8.75 22.38
CA PRO A 93 2.46 8.20 22.75
C PRO A 93 1.87 8.86 24.02
N ARG A 94 2.66 9.63 24.78
CA ARG A 94 2.21 10.36 25.97
C ARG A 94 2.15 11.86 25.69
N LYS A 95 1.02 12.49 26.03
CA LYS A 95 0.84 13.94 25.88
C LYS A 95 1.66 14.68 26.94
N LEU A 96 2.21 15.84 26.60
CA LEU A 96 2.93 16.72 27.55
C LEU A 96 2.11 16.97 28.83
N ALA A 97 0.79 17.15 28.69
CA ALA A 97 -0.16 17.32 29.80
C ALA A 97 -0.18 16.15 30.81
N GLU A 98 0.17 14.94 30.39
CA GLU A 98 0.20 13.75 31.25
C GLU A 98 1.51 13.58 32.04
N CYS A 99 2.54 14.34 31.64
CA CYS A 99 3.89 14.31 32.19
C CYS A 99 4.25 15.58 32.97
N ILE A 100 3.34 16.57 33.03
CA ILE A 100 3.52 17.78 33.84
C ILE A 100 3.02 17.50 35.25
N LYS A 101 3.90 17.62 36.25
CA LYS A 101 3.52 17.55 37.66
C LYS A 101 2.89 18.90 38.07
N PRO A 102 1.67 18.93 38.63
CA PRO A 102 1.06 20.19 39.05
C PRO A 102 1.88 20.78 40.20
N GLY A 103 2.52 21.93 39.95
CA GLY A 103 3.32 22.67 40.93
C GLY A 103 4.85 22.51 40.84
N ASN A 104 5.39 21.68 39.94
CA ASN A 104 6.83 21.64 39.67
C ASN A 104 7.10 21.24 38.21
N VAL A 105 7.45 22.23 37.38
CA VAL A 105 7.75 22.03 35.95
C VAL A 105 9.26 21.99 35.78
N ILE A 106 9.84 20.80 35.88
CA ILE A 106 11.23 20.59 35.46
C ILE A 106 11.20 19.98 34.06
N ASP A 107 11.59 20.78 33.06
CA ASP A 107 11.55 20.41 31.63
C ASP A 107 12.26 19.08 31.33
N ASP A 108 13.33 18.76 32.06
CA ASP A 108 14.10 17.52 31.85
C ASP A 108 13.33 16.26 32.28
N GLU A 109 12.52 16.33 33.34
CA GLU A 109 11.69 15.21 33.79
C GLU A 109 10.49 14.99 32.86
N VAL A 110 9.90 16.09 32.39
CA VAL A 110 8.83 16.07 31.38
C VAL A 110 9.36 15.45 30.09
N ARG A 111 10.56 15.86 29.65
CA ARG A 111 11.22 15.33 28.45
C ARG A 111 11.51 13.83 28.58
N ALA A 112 11.96 13.35 29.74
CA ALA A 112 12.20 11.94 29.99
C ALA A 112 10.90 11.11 30.03
N CYS A 113 9.81 11.67 30.57
CA CYS A 113 8.49 11.03 30.65
C CYS A 113 7.81 10.91 29.27
N VAL A 114 7.87 11.98 28.45
CA VAL A 114 7.36 12.01 27.07
C VAL A 114 8.10 10.99 26.19
N LYS A 115 9.42 10.84 26.39
CA LYS A 115 10.22 9.83 25.69
C LYS A 115 10.11 8.41 26.28
N GLY A 116 9.39 8.22 27.39
CA GLY A 116 9.15 6.91 28.00
C GLY A 116 10.31 6.33 28.84
N TYR A 117 11.36 7.11 29.13
CA TYR A 117 12.54 6.65 29.88
C TYR A 117 12.32 6.54 31.40
N ARG A 118 11.22 7.10 31.93
CA ARG A 118 10.82 6.93 33.33
C ARG A 118 9.33 6.60 33.46
N PRO A 119 8.94 5.70 34.39
CA PRO A 119 7.56 5.60 34.86
C PRO A 119 7.17 6.87 35.64
N ARG A 120 5.87 7.20 35.67
CA ARG A 120 5.34 8.32 36.48
C ARG A 120 5.81 8.17 37.93
N THR A 121 6.40 9.21 38.51
CA THR A 121 6.87 9.22 39.90
C THR A 121 5.95 10.04 40.83
N TRP A 122 4.67 10.14 40.47
CA TRP A 122 3.62 10.68 41.32
C TRP A 122 2.42 9.74 41.34
#